data_AF-A0A8T4PQK6-F1
#
_entry.id   AF-A0A8T4PQK6-F1
#
_cell.length_a   1.000
_cell.length_b   1.000
_cell.length_c   1.000
_cell.angle_alpha   90.00
_cell.angle_beta   90.00
_cell.angle_gamma   90.00
#
_symmetry.space_group_name_H-M   'P 1'
#
loop_
_entity.id
_entity.type
_entity.pdbx_description
1 polymer ?
#
loop_
_entity_poly.entity_id
_entity_poly.type
_entity_poly.pdbx_seq_one_letter_code
_entity_poly.pdbx_strand_id
1 'polypeptide(L)' 'LFNNCINSRKYQAEVQSDFSAGTSAGVTGTPGFVVGVLQDDGKTVIGGSVRGAVPYSTFAAVIEAELAKVN' A
#
# COMPACT_ATOMS: atom_id res chain seq x y z
N LEU A 1 18.99 4.59 22.73
CA LEU A 1 18.00 3.54 23.08
C LEU A 1 16.57 4.04 22.81
N PHE A 2 15.63 3.12 22.61
CA PHE A 2 14.20 3.27 22.24
C PHE A 2 13.52 4.61 22.60
N ASN A 3 13.63 5.04 23.86
CA ASN A 3 12.99 6.28 24.33
C ASN A 3 13.40 7.52 23.51
N ASN A 4 14.66 7.61 23.06
CA ASN A 4 15.11 8.75 22.25
C ASN A 4 14.42 8.76 20.87
N CYS A 5 14.12 7.60 20.30
CA CYS A 5 13.42 7.49 19.01
C CYS A 5 11.97 7.97 19.13
N ILE A 6 11.27 7.57 20.19
CA ILE A 6 9.88 7.99 20.42
C ILE A 6 9.79 9.46 20.87
N ASN A 7 10.63 9.88 21.81
CA ASN A 7 10.56 11.21 22.40
C ASN A 7 10.99 12.32 21.45
N SER A 8 11.95 12.06 20.56
CA SER A 8 12.38 13.05 19.56
C SER A 8 11.31 13.34 18.51
N ARG A 9 10.31 12.46 18.35
CA ARG A 9 9.25 12.56 17.34
C ARG A 9 9.78 12.80 15.93
N LYS A 10 11.02 12.39 15.65
CA LYS A 10 11.75 12.68 14.42
C LYS A 10 10.96 12.40 13.15
N TYR A 11 10.15 11.34 13.14
CA TYR A 11 9.38 10.88 11.99
C TYR A 11 7.88 11.18 12.09
N GLN A 12 7.42 11.93 13.10
CA GLN A 12 5.98 12.17 13.29
C GLN A 12 5.35 12.89 12.09
N ALA A 13 6.03 13.90 11.55
CA ALA A 13 5.54 14.63 10.38
C ALA A 13 5.44 13.72 9.14
N GLU A 14 6.44 12.87 8.92
CA GLU A 14 6.44 11.91 7.81
C GLU A 14 5.29 10.90 7.95
N VAL A 15 5.12 10.30 9.13
CA VAL A 15 4.02 9.36 9.40
C VAL A 15 2.65 10.02 9.16
N GLN A 16 2.47 11.28 9.56
CA GLN A 16 1.22 12.01 9.31
C GLN A 16 1.02 12.33 7.82
N SER A 17 2.09 12.64 7.10
CA SER A 17 2.08 12.87 5.66
C SER A 17 1.65 11.59 4.93
N ASP A 18 2.29 10.46 5.23
CA ASP A 18 1.99 9.16 4.63
C ASP A 18 0.57 8.68 4.96
N PHE A 19 0.12 8.87 6.21
CA PHE A 19 -1.25 8.57 6.61
C PHE A 19 -2.28 9.37 5.79
N SER A 20 -2.01 10.66 5.58
CA SER A 20 -2.86 11.54 4.78
C SER A 20 -2.86 11.13 3.32
N ALA A 21 -1.68 10.80 2.76
CA ALA A 21 -1.55 10.32 1.39
C ALA A 21 -2.35 9.02 1.16
N GLY A 22 -2.27 8.06 2.07
CA GLY A 22 -3.07 6.83 2.01
C GLY A 22 -4.57 7.10 2.06
N THR A 23 -5.00 7.99 2.96
CA THR A 23 -6.42 8.41 3.06
C THR A 23 -6.89 9.07 1.77
N SER A 24 -6.10 9.99 1.19
CA SER A 24 -6.40 10.63 -0.10
C SER A 24 -6.42 9.65 -1.27
N ALA A 25 -5.63 8.57 -1.21
CA ALA A 25 -5.67 7.48 -2.16
C ALA A 25 -6.87 6.51 -1.95
N GLY A 26 -7.75 6.79 -1.00
CA GLY A 26 -8.98 6.00 -0.75
C GLY A 26 -8.80 4.78 0.15
N VAL A 27 -7.70 4.71 0.92
CA VAL A 27 -7.53 3.72 1.99
C VAL A 27 -8.45 4.11 3.15
N THR A 28 -9.35 3.21 3.53
CA THR A 28 -10.37 3.46 4.58
C THR A 28 -10.24 2.52 5.78
N GLY A 29 -9.30 1.57 5.74
CA GLY A 29 -9.08 0.59 6.80
C GLY A 29 -7.89 -0.30 6.51
N THR A 30 -7.40 -1.00 7.54
CA THR A 30 -6.23 -1.89 7.46
C THR A 30 -6.59 -3.33 7.88
N PRO A 31 -5.90 -4.35 7.33
CA PRO A 31 -4.90 -4.25 6.26
C PRO A 31 -5.55 -3.91 4.90
N GLY A 32 -4.80 -3.23 4.03
CA GLY A 32 -5.22 -2.85 2.69
C GLY A 32 -4.02 -2.84 1.75
N PHE A 33 -4.21 -3.33 0.53
CA PHE A 33 -3.15 -3.55 -0.45
C PHE A 33 -3.55 -2.99 -1.80
N VAL A 34 -2.57 -2.49 -2.55
CA VAL A 34 -2.70 -2.21 -3.99
C VAL A 34 -1.89 -3.28 -4.71
N VAL A 35 -2.52 -3.97 -5.66
CA VAL A 35 -1.91 -5.05 -6.44
C VAL A 35 -2.06 -4.68 -7.90
N GLY A 36 -0.92 -4.58 -8.60
CA GLY A 36 -0.88 -4.06 -9.96
C GLY A 36 0.52 -4.08 -10.54
N VAL A 37 0.69 -3.38 -11.65
CA VAL A 37 1.92 -3.36 -12.43
C VAL A 37 2.64 -2.04 -12.21
N LEU A 38 3.91 -2.11 -11.79
CA LEU A 38 4.77 -0.95 -11.69
C LEU A 38 5.06 -0.40 -13.09
N GLN A 39 4.77 0.88 -13.29
CA GLN A 39 5.00 1.56 -14.56
C GLN A 39 6.48 1.95 -14.73
N ASP A 40 6.86 2.31 -15.95
CA ASP A 40 8.26 2.67 -16.31
C ASP A 40 8.80 3.88 -15.53
N ASP A 41 7.92 4.70 -14.94
CA ASP A 41 8.31 5.81 -14.07
C ASP A 41 8.87 5.35 -12.70
N GLY A 42 8.77 4.05 -12.39
CA GLY A 42 9.23 3.43 -11.16
C GLY A 42 8.45 3.86 -9.92
N LYS A 43 7.29 4.49 -10.06
CA LYS A 43 6.52 5.12 -8.97
C LYS A 43 5.03 4.81 -9.01
N THR A 44 4.48 4.62 -10.20
CA THR A 44 3.05 4.42 -10.40
C THR A 44 2.75 2.93 -10.48
N VAL A 45 1.72 2.49 -9.75
CA VAL A 45 1.16 1.13 -9.85
C VAL A 45 -0.24 1.22 -10.41
N ILE A 46 -0.48 0.57 -11.56
CA ILE A 46 -1.83 0.45 -12.14
C ILE A 46 -2.37 -0.93 -11.79
N GLY A 47 -3.48 -1.00 -11.06
CA GLY A 47 -4.11 -2.25 -10.67
C GLY A 47 -5.26 -2.08 -9.68
N GLY A 48 -5.65 -3.18 -9.05
CA GLY A 48 -6.77 -3.25 -8.10
C GLY A 48 -6.36 -3.07 -6.64
N SER A 49 -7.35 -2.86 -5.76
CA SER A 49 -7.17 -2.83 -4.30
C SER A 49 -7.72 -4.08 -3.64
N VAL A 50 -6.98 -4.66 -2.69
CA VAL A 50 -7.44 -5.74 -1.79
C VAL A 50 -7.67 -5.16 -0.40
N ARG A 51 -8.90 -5.25 0.10
CA ARG A 51 -9.32 -4.63 1.37
C ARG A 51 -9.55 -5.69 2.43
N GLY A 52 -8.96 -5.49 3.61
CA GLY A 52 -9.10 -6.37 4.76
C GLY A 52 -8.16 -7.58 4.72
N ALA A 53 -8.23 -8.37 5.79
CA ALA A 53 -7.51 -9.63 5.88
C ALA A 53 -8.25 -10.69 5.05
N VAL A 54 -7.64 -11.11 3.95
CA VAL A 54 -8.22 -12.11 3.02
C VAL A 54 -7.30 -13.32 2.88
N PRO A 55 -7.83 -14.49 2.46
CA PRO A 55 -7.02 -15.68 2.21
C PRO A 55 -6.02 -15.50 1.07
N TYR A 56 -4.99 -16.36 1.04
CA TYR A 56 -4.01 -16.42 -0.05
C TYR A 56 -4.64 -16.50 -1.44
N SER A 57 -5.71 -17.30 -1.60
CA SER A 57 -6.38 -17.49 -2.89
C SER A 57 -6.92 -16.18 -3.48
N THR A 58 -7.35 -15.24 -2.63
CA THR A 58 -7.78 -13.91 -3.09
C THR A 58 -6.61 -13.12 -3.68
N PHE A 59 -5.44 -13.15 -3.02
CA PHE A 59 -4.25 -12.50 -3.56
C PHE A 59 -3.79 -13.15 -4.86
N ALA A 60 -3.71 -14.48 -4.90
CA ALA A 60 -3.31 -15.21 -6.10
C ALA A 60 -4.20 -14.84 -7.31
N ALA A 61 -5.53 -14.86 -7.13
CA ALA A 61 -6.46 -14.51 -8.19
C ALA A 61 -6.27 -13.07 -8.71
N VAL A 62 -6.04 -12.10 -7.82
CA VAL A 62 -5.82 -10.70 -8.23
C VAL A 62 -4.48 -10.54 -8.94
N ILE A 63 -3.40 -11.17 -8.43
CA ILE A 63 -2.08 -11.11 -9.05
C ILE A 63 -2.11 -11.70 -10.46
N GLU A 64 -2.68 -12.90 -10.64
CA GLU A 64 -2.82 -13.54 -11.96
C GLU A 64 -3.65 -12.67 -12.92
N ALA A 65 -4.71 -12.02 -12.43
CA ALA A 65 -5.51 -11.11 -13.23
C ALA A 65 -4.75 -9.86 -13.67
N GLU A 66 -3.86 -9.30 -12.83
CA GLU A 66 -3.00 -8.17 -13.23
C GLU A 66 -1.90 -8.61 -14.20
N LEU A 67 -1.29 -9.78 -13.99
CA LEU A 67 -0.27 -10.33 -14.90
C LEU A 67 -0.82 -10.60 -16.30
N ALA A 68 -2.06 -11.10 -16.41
CA ALA A 68 -2.70 -11.35 -17.70
C ALA A 68 -2.92 -10.09 -18.56
N LYS A 69 -2.90 -8.88 -17.96
CA LYS A 69 -3.06 -7.61 -18.70
C LYS A 69 -1.77 -7.08 -19.32
N VAL A 70 -0.63 -7.65 -18.95
CA VAL A 70 0.72 -7.19 -19.39
C VAL A 70 1.27 -8.07 -20.52
N ASN A 71 0.60 -9.19 -20.82
CA ASN A 71 1.00 -10.14 -21.85
C ASN A 71 0.39 -9.82 -23.23
#